data_AF-A0A932NC52-F1
#
_entry.id   AF-A0A932NC52-F1
#
_cell.length_a   1.000
_cell.length_b   1.000
_cell.length_c   1.000
_cell.angle_alpha   90.00
_cell.angle_beta   90.00
_cell.angle_gamma   90.00
#
_symmetry.space_group_name_H-M   'P 1'
#
loop_
_entity.id
_entity.type
_entity.pdbx_description
1 polymer ?
#
loop_
_entity_poly.entity_id
_entity_poly.type
_entity_poly.pdbx_seq_one_letter_code
_entity_poly.pdbx_strand_id
1 'polypeptide(L)'
;MFIPFQTRLICGAIALACISFATSSFAQAMAPSQLDAYHVELGAAHGIDGAIPSRMPTTPQALPPSLEQIKFNLPASSKPRTDLQLPTEANKQQRLRQALASTPACEDMAKLATYKGEALADYLLSLPSYECHYGLFSLPTAQANIVFSSANFDAVARRFVSEGAAYNASNIKLVNLLIYLRAGYYLASNKVMAAPAASITTTLRPAISGLLANPTLFQENKAGPSTANETMLLITNMNDEANYLPAVKNIVQRYTNSASNPKAVDVLKGNTAGRGFTGALTVFFYAHYRAEGKALLQSDASYPQALYNFFNGNKTALLGTSNQYQLTDSERETFRFLQYSAQKNGVKSMIKNVLATTSMTG
;
A
#
# COMPACT_ATOMS: atom_id res chain seq x y z
N MET A 1 -64.53 -58.21 10.33
CA MET A 1 -63.85 -59.11 9.37
C MET A 1 -62.34 -58.93 9.60
N PHE A 2 -61.78 -59.65 10.57
CA PHE A 2 -60.99 -60.88 10.42
C PHE A 2 -59.65 -60.70 9.67
N ILE A 3 -58.59 -60.41 10.46
CA ILE A 3 -57.19 -60.93 10.53
C ILE A 3 -56.35 -61.19 9.22
N PRO A 4 -55.03 -61.53 9.27
CA PRO A 4 -53.86 -60.67 8.97
C PRO A 4 -52.89 -61.31 7.92
N PHE A 5 -51.62 -60.83 7.84
CA PHE A 5 -50.34 -61.50 7.42
C PHE A 5 -49.44 -60.45 6.70
N GLN A 6 -48.11 -60.32 6.81
CA GLN A 6 -47.03 -60.98 7.57
C GLN A 6 -45.88 -59.99 7.84
N THR A 7 -45.24 -60.25 8.97
CA THR A 7 -43.84 -60.10 9.36
C THR A 7 -42.80 -60.31 8.24
N ARG A 8 -41.80 -59.42 8.12
CA ARG A 8 -40.39 -59.81 7.95
C ARG A 8 -39.45 -58.85 8.67
N LEU A 9 -38.73 -59.43 9.65
CA LEU A 9 -37.51 -58.94 10.27
C LEU A 9 -36.42 -58.70 9.22
N ILE A 10 -35.67 -57.60 9.37
CA ILE A 10 -34.23 -57.56 9.08
C ILE A 10 -33.53 -56.88 10.25
N CYS A 11 -32.74 -57.68 10.97
CA CYS A 11 -31.68 -57.27 11.89
C CYS A 11 -30.57 -56.54 11.15
N GLY A 12 -29.93 -55.54 11.79
CA GLY A 12 -28.56 -55.18 11.42
C GLY A 12 -28.06 -53.84 11.92
N ALA A 13 -27.26 -53.90 12.99
CA ALA A 13 -26.18 -52.98 13.36
C ALA A 13 -26.53 -51.57 13.89
N ILE A 14 -26.61 -51.51 15.22
CA ILE A 14 -26.27 -50.33 16.03
C ILE A 14 -24.74 -50.14 15.95
N ALA A 15 -24.29 -49.03 15.37
CA ALA A 15 -22.91 -48.56 15.48
C ALA A 15 -22.90 -47.22 16.23
N LEU A 16 -22.65 -47.33 17.53
CA LEU A 16 -22.31 -46.25 18.43
C LEU A 16 -20.86 -45.83 18.10
N ALA A 17 -20.65 -44.65 17.54
CA ALA A 17 -19.31 -44.10 17.31
C ALA A 17 -19.15 -42.78 18.08
N CYS A 18 -18.24 -42.81 19.04
CA CYS A 18 -17.87 -41.75 19.95
C CYS A 18 -17.47 -40.45 19.24
N ILE A 19 -18.03 -39.33 19.68
CA ILE A 19 -17.55 -37.99 19.36
C ILE A 19 -16.31 -37.72 20.22
N SER A 20 -15.13 -37.90 19.63
CA SER A 20 -13.86 -37.48 20.22
C SER A 20 -13.55 -36.06 19.76
N PHE A 21 -13.55 -35.12 20.72
CA PHE A 21 -12.96 -33.79 20.56
C PHE A 21 -11.44 -33.95 20.33
N ALA A 22 -10.95 -33.58 19.15
CA ALA A 22 -9.54 -33.41 18.89
C ALA A 22 -9.24 -31.91 18.71
N THR A 23 -8.76 -31.29 19.77
CA THR A 23 -7.99 -30.05 19.73
C THR A 23 -6.65 -30.33 19.06
N SER A 24 -6.42 -29.82 17.85
CA SER A 24 -5.08 -29.85 17.23
C SER A 24 -4.59 -28.43 16.99
N SER A 25 -3.82 -27.94 17.97
CA SER A 25 -2.80 -26.92 17.78
C SER A 25 -1.72 -27.45 16.85
N PHE A 26 -1.50 -26.82 15.70
CA PHE A 26 -0.22 -26.88 15.00
C PHE A 26 0.10 -25.52 14.40
N ALA A 27 0.88 -24.76 15.16
CA ALA A 27 1.77 -23.76 14.59
C ALA A 27 2.85 -24.53 13.83
N GLN A 28 2.74 -24.60 12.52
CA GLN A 28 3.86 -24.96 11.66
C GLN A 28 4.61 -23.69 11.31
N ALA A 29 5.74 -23.49 11.99
CA ALA A 29 6.76 -22.54 11.57
C ALA A 29 7.20 -22.92 10.15
N MET A 30 6.96 -22.02 9.19
CA MET A 30 7.42 -22.19 7.82
C MET A 30 8.94 -22.06 7.77
N ALA A 31 9.57 -22.96 7.02
CA ALA A 31 11.01 -23.09 6.90
C ALA A 31 11.65 -21.89 6.17
N PRO A 32 12.96 -21.61 6.39
CA PRO A 32 13.69 -20.48 5.82
C PRO A 32 13.72 -20.38 4.28
N SER A 33 13.26 -21.41 3.56
CA SER A 33 13.23 -21.47 2.09
C SER A 33 12.11 -20.66 1.43
N GLN A 34 11.18 -20.08 2.19
CA GLN A 34 10.12 -19.21 1.64
C GLN A 34 10.53 -17.74 1.45
N LEU A 35 11.65 -17.30 2.03
CA LEU A 35 12.17 -15.94 1.82
C LEU A 35 12.78 -15.77 0.42
N ASP A 36 13.42 -16.81 -0.12
CA ASP A 36 13.99 -16.78 -1.48
C ASP A 36 12.94 -16.93 -2.58
N ALA A 37 11.78 -17.54 -2.28
CA ALA A 37 10.66 -17.64 -3.21
C ALA A 37 9.92 -16.30 -3.41
N TYR A 38 9.98 -15.38 -2.44
CA TYR A 38 9.22 -14.13 -2.49
C TYR A 38 9.84 -13.07 -3.42
N HIS A 39 11.15 -13.14 -3.69
CA HIS A 39 11.78 -12.29 -4.71
C HIS A 39 11.38 -12.67 -6.14
N VAL A 40 10.85 -13.88 -6.36
CA VAL A 40 10.44 -14.38 -7.68
C VAL A 40 8.98 -14.05 -7.99
N GLU A 41 8.10 -13.92 -6.99
CA GLU A 41 6.65 -13.77 -7.24
C GLU A 41 6.19 -12.34 -7.60
N LEU A 42 7.00 -11.32 -7.29
CA LEU A 42 6.85 -9.99 -7.91
C LEU A 42 7.23 -9.97 -9.41
N GLY A 43 7.93 -11.01 -9.89
CA GLY A 43 8.25 -11.25 -11.30
C GLY A 43 7.23 -12.12 -12.04
N ALA A 44 6.42 -12.93 -11.34
CA ALA A 44 5.55 -13.90 -11.99
C ALA A 44 4.28 -13.30 -12.64
N ALA A 45 3.89 -12.07 -12.28
CA ALA A 45 2.77 -11.36 -12.92
C ALA A 45 3.17 -10.54 -14.15
N HIS A 46 4.47 -10.43 -14.47
CA HIS A 46 4.96 -9.63 -15.59
C HIS A 46 6.04 -10.42 -16.33
N GLY A 47 5.66 -11.00 -17.47
CA GLY A 47 6.60 -11.65 -18.39
C GLY A 47 7.65 -10.67 -18.91
N ILE A 48 8.75 -10.54 -18.17
CA ILE A 48 9.94 -9.81 -18.58
C ILE A 48 11.12 -10.76 -18.41
N ASP A 49 11.67 -11.20 -19.54
CA ASP A 49 12.92 -11.92 -19.61
C ASP A 49 14.07 -11.10 -18.97
N GLY A 50 14.78 -11.71 -18.02
CA GLY A 50 16.23 -11.56 -17.89
C GLY A 50 16.84 -10.36 -17.15
N ALA A 51 16.08 -9.43 -16.56
CA ALA A 51 16.65 -8.37 -15.72
C ALA A 51 16.02 -8.37 -14.33
N ILE A 52 16.83 -8.49 -13.27
CA ILE A 52 16.36 -8.31 -11.88
C ILE A 52 15.66 -6.96 -11.81
N PRO A 53 14.34 -6.89 -11.51
CA PRO A 53 13.65 -5.62 -11.44
C PRO A 53 14.32 -4.78 -10.35
N SER A 54 14.78 -3.58 -10.71
CA SER A 54 15.38 -2.66 -9.73
C SER A 54 14.37 -2.39 -8.61
N ARG A 55 14.80 -2.52 -7.36
CA ARG A 55 13.99 -2.40 -6.14
C ARG A 55 13.07 -1.17 -6.19
N MET A 56 11.81 -1.35 -5.80
CA MET A 56 10.83 -0.27 -5.64
C MET A 56 11.31 0.77 -4.61
N PRO A 57 10.98 2.07 -4.76
CA PRO A 57 11.23 3.10 -3.74
C PRO A 57 10.65 2.70 -2.38
N THR A 58 11.41 2.90 -1.30
CA THR A 58 10.96 2.56 0.06
C THR A 58 11.52 3.53 1.08
N THR A 59 10.68 4.01 1.98
CA THR A 59 11.14 4.80 3.13
C THR A 59 11.91 3.89 4.10
N PRO A 60 13.11 4.27 4.56
CA PRO A 60 13.80 3.57 5.62
C PRO A 60 12.93 3.49 6.88
N GLN A 61 13.02 2.36 7.57
CA GLN A 61 12.32 2.13 8.84
C GLN A 61 13.32 1.62 9.87
N ALA A 62 13.12 2.01 11.13
CA ALA A 62 13.99 1.59 12.24
C ALA A 62 13.91 0.08 12.51
N LEU A 63 12.76 -0.53 12.22
CA LEU A 63 12.53 -1.96 12.37
C LEU A 63 12.26 -2.58 10.99
N PRO A 64 12.70 -3.82 10.74
CA PRO A 64 12.31 -4.57 9.55
C PRO A 64 10.78 -4.64 9.46
N PRO A 65 10.15 -4.40 8.29
CA PRO A 65 8.69 -4.46 8.18
C PRO A 65 8.15 -5.87 8.45
N SER A 66 6.91 -5.98 8.93
CA SER A 66 6.22 -7.26 9.10
C SER A 66 5.81 -7.84 7.73
N LEU A 67 5.47 -9.13 7.69
CA LEU A 67 5.00 -9.77 6.46
C LEU A 67 3.75 -9.09 5.89
N GLU A 68 2.81 -8.67 6.75
CA GLU A 68 1.61 -7.94 6.32
C GLU A 68 1.96 -6.57 5.74
N GLN A 69 2.90 -5.85 6.37
CA GLN A 69 3.35 -4.55 5.87
C GLN A 69 4.00 -4.66 4.50
N ILE A 70 4.81 -5.71 4.29
CA ILE A 70 5.42 -5.99 2.98
C ILE A 70 4.33 -6.35 1.97
N LYS A 71 3.47 -7.31 2.30
CA LYS A 71 2.48 -7.89 1.38
C LYS A 71 1.41 -6.88 0.95
N PHE A 72 0.98 -6.02 1.86
CA PHE A 72 -0.14 -5.09 1.66
C PHE A 72 0.31 -3.63 1.52
N ASN A 73 1.62 -3.38 1.58
CA ASN A 73 2.22 -2.04 1.58
C ASN A 73 1.57 -1.13 2.64
N LEU A 74 1.47 -1.64 3.87
CA LEU A 74 0.83 -0.94 4.99
C LEU A 74 1.83 -0.03 5.71
N PRO A 75 1.34 1.07 6.33
CA PRO A 75 2.18 1.89 7.20
C PRO A 75 2.84 1.10 8.33
N ALA A 76 3.85 1.74 8.93
CA ALA A 76 4.42 1.27 10.19
C ALA A 76 3.30 1.15 11.24
N SER A 77 3.14 -0.03 11.84
CA SER A 77 2.25 -0.20 12.99
C SER A 77 2.87 0.49 14.21
N SER A 78 2.03 1.18 14.94
CA SER A 78 2.27 1.73 16.28
C SER A 78 2.35 0.64 17.35
N LYS A 79 1.92 -0.59 17.04
CA LYS A 79 2.00 -1.72 17.97
C LYS A 79 3.45 -2.18 18.15
N PRO A 80 3.82 -2.63 19.37
CA PRO A 80 5.12 -3.24 19.60
C PRO A 80 5.37 -4.44 18.68
N ARG A 81 6.55 -4.50 18.05
CA ARG A 81 6.98 -5.62 17.20
C ARG A 81 7.46 -6.81 18.03
N THR A 82 6.52 -7.46 18.70
CA THR A 82 6.79 -8.65 19.54
C THR A 82 7.21 -9.88 18.76
N ASP A 83 6.97 -9.89 17.45
CA ASP A 83 7.50 -10.87 16.50
C ASP A 83 9.03 -10.79 16.38
N LEU A 84 9.62 -9.62 16.58
CA LEU A 84 11.08 -9.41 16.55
C LEU A 84 11.76 -9.66 17.91
N GLN A 85 10.99 -9.90 18.97
CA GLN A 85 11.53 -10.17 20.31
C GLN A 85 11.97 -11.63 20.44
N LEU A 86 13.22 -11.85 20.86
CA LEU A 86 13.73 -13.16 21.22
C LEU A 86 12.90 -13.74 22.39
N PRO A 87 12.57 -15.04 22.39
CA PRO A 87 11.78 -15.64 23.45
C PRO A 87 12.57 -15.66 24.77
N THR A 88 12.26 -14.74 25.67
CA THR A 88 12.67 -14.77 27.08
C THR A 88 11.44 -15.02 27.96
N GLU A 89 11.64 -15.48 29.20
CA GLU A 89 10.53 -15.68 30.14
C GLU A 89 9.72 -14.39 30.41
N ALA A 90 10.38 -13.23 30.39
CA ALA A 90 9.72 -11.92 30.45
C ALA A 90 8.88 -11.64 29.20
N ASN A 91 9.39 -11.98 28.00
CA ASN A 91 8.69 -11.77 26.74
C ASN A 91 7.48 -12.73 26.58
N LYS A 92 7.51 -13.92 27.20
CA LYS A 92 6.34 -14.83 27.26
C LYS A 92 5.20 -14.21 28.06
N GLN A 93 5.47 -13.63 29.22
CA GLN A 93 4.45 -12.95 30.02
C GLN A 93 3.89 -11.71 29.34
N GLN A 94 4.74 -10.94 28.62
CA GLN A 94 4.28 -9.81 27.83
C GLN A 94 3.41 -10.24 26.64
N ARG A 95 3.78 -11.30 25.91
CA ARG A 95 2.96 -11.88 24.84
C ARG A 95 1.61 -12.37 25.35
N LEU A 96 1.56 -13.02 26.52
CA LEU A 96 0.32 -13.44 27.15
C LEU A 96 -0.55 -12.24 27.56
N ARG A 97 0.04 -11.20 28.15
CA ARG A 97 -0.68 -9.97 28.51
C ARG A 97 -1.19 -9.20 27.29
N GLN A 98 -0.50 -9.26 26.15
CA GLN A 98 -0.93 -8.64 24.90
C GLN A 98 -1.95 -9.48 24.13
N ALA A 99 -1.86 -10.81 24.18
CA ALA A 99 -2.92 -11.69 23.70
C ALA A 99 -4.21 -11.55 24.51
N LEU A 100 -4.09 -11.11 25.77
CA LEU A 100 -5.20 -10.77 26.67
C LEU A 100 -5.58 -9.27 26.61
N ALA A 101 -4.80 -8.42 25.95
CA ALA A 101 -5.20 -7.05 25.68
C ALA A 101 -6.31 -7.13 24.64
N SER A 102 -7.47 -6.57 24.97
CA SER A 102 -8.61 -6.51 24.05
C SER A 102 -8.11 -6.00 22.70
N THR A 103 -8.29 -6.81 21.64
CA THR A 103 -8.21 -6.32 20.27
C THR A 103 -8.99 -5.01 20.24
N PRO A 104 -8.43 -3.90 19.73
CA PRO A 104 -9.18 -2.66 19.64
C PRO A 104 -10.55 -2.98 19.05
N ALA A 105 -11.64 -2.50 19.66
CA ALA A 105 -13.02 -2.86 19.29
C ALA A 105 -13.39 -2.56 17.82
N CYS A 106 -12.45 -1.98 17.06
CA CYS A 106 -12.53 -1.63 15.66
C CYS A 106 -11.93 -2.68 14.70
N GLU A 107 -11.24 -3.72 15.17
CA GLU A 107 -10.70 -4.79 14.31
C GLU A 107 -11.73 -5.90 14.01
N ASP A 108 -12.93 -5.80 14.59
CA ASP A 108 -14.01 -6.73 14.31
C ASP A 108 -14.58 -6.51 12.89
N MET A 109 -14.04 -7.27 11.93
CA MET A 109 -14.50 -7.27 10.54
C MET A 109 -15.94 -7.76 10.39
N ALA A 110 -16.44 -8.59 11.33
CA ALA A 110 -17.83 -9.03 11.31
C ALA A 110 -18.75 -7.84 11.63
N LYS A 111 -18.36 -6.98 12.58
CA LYS A 111 -19.06 -5.73 12.85
C LYS A 111 -19.05 -4.79 11.64
N LEU A 112 -17.92 -4.63 10.97
CA LEU A 112 -17.83 -3.80 9.76
C LEU A 112 -18.78 -4.29 8.66
N ALA A 113 -18.89 -5.61 8.49
CA ALA A 113 -19.80 -6.24 7.52
C ALA A 113 -21.30 -6.03 7.83
N THR A 114 -21.66 -5.53 9.03
CA THR A 114 -23.05 -5.17 9.36
C THR A 114 -23.47 -3.81 8.81
N TYR A 115 -22.52 -2.91 8.54
CA TYR A 115 -22.80 -1.59 7.99
C TYR A 115 -22.91 -1.61 6.47
N LYS A 116 -23.74 -0.72 5.91
CA LYS A 116 -23.99 -0.61 4.47
C LYS A 116 -24.09 0.84 4.01
N GLY A 117 -23.71 1.09 2.77
CA GLY A 117 -23.81 2.40 2.12
C GLY A 117 -23.16 3.52 2.96
N GLU A 118 -23.87 4.63 3.12
CA GLU A 118 -23.39 5.79 3.88
C GLU A 118 -23.11 5.46 5.35
N ALA A 119 -23.86 4.54 5.96
CA ALA A 119 -23.61 4.13 7.35
C ALA A 119 -22.27 3.40 7.52
N LEU A 120 -21.80 2.70 6.48
CA LEU A 120 -20.44 2.14 6.47
C LEU A 120 -19.41 3.25 6.35
N ALA A 121 -19.64 4.24 5.49
CA ALA A 121 -18.74 5.38 5.35
C ALA A 121 -18.62 6.16 6.67
N ASP A 122 -19.72 6.44 7.36
CA ASP A 122 -19.72 7.06 8.69
C ASP A 122 -19.00 6.21 9.74
N TYR A 123 -19.23 4.89 9.73
CA TYR A 123 -18.53 3.98 10.62
C TYR A 123 -17.02 4.05 10.40
N LEU A 124 -16.54 3.98 9.15
CA LEU A 124 -15.12 4.08 8.82
C LEU A 124 -14.49 5.37 9.34
N LEU A 125 -15.21 6.49 9.28
CA LEU A 125 -14.73 7.77 9.79
C LEU A 125 -14.67 7.86 11.31
N SER A 126 -15.48 7.06 12.00
CA SER A 126 -15.49 6.98 13.46
C SER A 126 -14.37 6.10 14.02
N LEU A 127 -13.65 5.36 13.17
CA LEU A 127 -12.63 4.43 13.64
C LEU A 127 -11.47 5.18 14.31
N PRO A 128 -11.08 4.76 15.52
CA PRO A 128 -10.13 5.50 16.34
C PRO A 128 -8.67 5.34 15.88
N SER A 129 -8.40 4.39 14.98
CA SER A 129 -7.07 4.10 14.48
C SER A 129 -7.12 3.64 13.02
N TYR A 130 -6.08 3.99 12.27
CA TYR A 130 -5.91 3.56 10.89
C TYR A 130 -5.62 2.06 10.81
N GLU A 131 -5.03 1.47 11.85
CA GLU A 131 -4.71 0.03 11.91
C GLU A 131 -5.95 -0.87 12.01
N CYS A 132 -7.10 -0.30 12.41
CA CYS A 132 -8.38 -1.00 12.42
C CYS A 132 -8.75 -1.58 11.04
N HIS A 133 -8.17 -1.06 9.97
CA HIS A 133 -8.45 -1.43 8.59
C HIS A 133 -7.52 -2.51 8.04
N TYR A 134 -6.46 -2.90 8.75
CA TYR A 134 -5.44 -3.78 8.16
C TYR A 134 -5.99 -5.17 7.80
N GLY A 135 -6.94 -5.68 8.59
CA GLY A 135 -7.65 -6.94 8.29
C GLY A 135 -8.48 -6.91 7.00
N LEU A 136 -8.79 -5.72 6.45
CA LEU A 136 -9.52 -5.60 5.19
C LEU A 136 -8.75 -6.18 4.00
N PHE A 137 -7.42 -6.20 4.03
CA PHE A 137 -6.59 -6.69 2.93
C PHE A 137 -6.54 -8.22 2.84
N SER A 138 -7.05 -8.92 3.85
CA SER A 138 -7.01 -10.38 3.96
C SER A 138 -8.38 -11.01 4.12
N LEU A 139 -9.46 -10.28 3.77
CA LEU A 139 -10.81 -10.82 3.89
C LEU A 139 -11.01 -12.02 2.95
N PRO A 140 -11.68 -13.09 3.40
CA PRO A 140 -12.12 -14.16 2.53
C PRO A 140 -13.20 -13.64 1.56
N THR A 141 -13.32 -14.27 0.39
CA THR A 141 -14.23 -13.86 -0.71
C THR A 141 -15.66 -13.55 -0.24
N ALA A 142 -16.25 -14.38 0.62
CA ALA A 142 -17.60 -14.16 1.12
C ALA A 142 -17.75 -12.84 1.89
N GLN A 143 -16.79 -12.52 2.78
CA GLN A 143 -16.80 -11.26 3.53
C GLN A 143 -16.42 -10.08 2.65
N ALA A 144 -15.44 -10.24 1.76
CA ALA A 144 -15.02 -9.21 0.82
C ALA A 144 -16.19 -8.74 -0.06
N ASN A 145 -17.01 -9.66 -0.59
CA ASN A 145 -18.17 -9.33 -1.42
C ASN A 145 -19.27 -8.56 -0.66
N ILE A 146 -19.36 -8.74 0.66
CA ILE A 146 -20.30 -7.99 1.51
C ILE A 146 -19.73 -6.60 1.79
N VAL A 147 -18.51 -6.55 2.34
CA VAL A 147 -17.85 -5.32 2.77
C VAL A 147 -17.66 -4.39 1.58
N PHE A 148 -17.10 -4.89 0.48
CA PHE A 148 -16.81 -4.14 -0.73
C PHE A 148 -17.86 -4.33 -1.83
N SER A 149 -19.12 -4.57 -1.45
CA SER A 149 -20.22 -4.57 -2.42
C SER A 149 -20.25 -3.25 -3.21
N SER A 150 -20.75 -3.29 -4.45
CA SER A 150 -20.78 -2.11 -5.34
C SER A 150 -21.38 -0.87 -4.66
N ALA A 151 -22.48 -1.03 -3.94
CA ALA A 151 -23.14 0.06 -3.21
C ALA A 151 -22.28 0.63 -2.06
N ASN A 152 -21.56 -0.24 -1.34
CA ASN A 152 -20.65 0.19 -0.27
C ASN A 152 -19.43 0.92 -0.82
N PHE A 153 -18.82 0.38 -1.89
CA PHE A 153 -17.65 0.98 -2.51
C PHE A 153 -17.96 2.35 -3.11
N ASP A 154 -19.11 2.49 -3.74
CA ASP A 154 -19.63 3.75 -4.29
C ASP A 154 -19.95 4.80 -3.20
N ALA A 155 -20.61 4.40 -2.10
CA ALA A 155 -20.82 5.28 -0.95
C ALA A 155 -19.51 5.78 -0.32
N VAL A 156 -18.54 4.88 -0.10
CA VAL A 156 -17.23 5.28 0.44
C VAL A 156 -16.46 6.16 -0.53
N ALA A 157 -16.55 5.92 -1.85
CA ALA A 157 -15.94 6.80 -2.85
C ALA A 157 -16.54 8.20 -2.84
N ARG A 158 -17.88 8.34 -2.73
CA ARG A 158 -18.52 9.66 -2.57
C ARG A 158 -18.09 10.35 -1.27
N ARG A 159 -18.02 9.61 -0.16
CA ARG A 159 -17.55 10.19 1.10
C ARG A 159 -16.09 10.62 1.02
N PHE A 160 -15.25 9.86 0.33
CA PHE A 160 -13.85 10.24 0.05
C PHE A 160 -13.76 11.55 -0.72
N VAL A 161 -14.61 11.77 -1.73
CA VAL A 161 -14.65 13.05 -2.47
C VAL A 161 -14.96 14.23 -1.53
N SER A 162 -15.96 14.07 -0.65
CA SER A 162 -16.33 15.11 0.32
C SER A 162 -15.23 15.39 1.35
N GLU A 163 -14.69 14.36 1.99
CA GLU A 163 -13.61 14.50 3.00
C GLU A 163 -12.30 14.97 2.36
N GLY A 164 -12.04 14.61 1.10
CA GLY A 164 -10.88 15.08 0.33
C GLY A 164 -10.93 16.58 0.07
N ALA A 165 -12.10 17.12 -0.27
CA ALA A 165 -12.29 18.56 -0.45
C ALA A 165 -12.12 19.36 0.86
N ALA A 166 -12.49 18.76 1.99
CA ALA A 166 -12.37 19.38 3.32
C ALA A 166 -11.04 19.08 4.03
N TYR A 167 -10.08 18.43 3.36
CA TYR A 167 -8.88 17.94 4.00
C TYR A 167 -7.97 19.06 4.52
N ASN A 168 -7.59 18.95 5.81
CA ASN A 168 -6.81 19.96 6.52
C ASN A 168 -5.70 19.38 7.41
N ALA A 169 -5.32 18.11 7.20
CA ALA A 169 -4.27 17.41 7.96
C ALA A 169 -4.47 17.37 9.50
N SER A 170 -5.69 17.53 10.00
CA SER A 170 -5.97 17.56 11.45
C SER A 170 -6.50 16.26 12.04
N ASN A 171 -6.92 15.31 11.19
CA ASN A 171 -7.64 14.12 11.62
C ASN A 171 -7.38 12.92 10.71
N ILE A 172 -7.87 11.76 11.13
CA ILE A 172 -7.63 10.46 10.48
C ILE A 172 -8.68 10.10 9.40
N LYS A 173 -9.73 10.91 9.24
CA LYS A 173 -10.91 10.57 8.43
C LYS A 173 -10.56 10.16 7.01
N LEU A 174 -9.81 11.00 6.31
CA LEU A 174 -9.41 10.74 4.93
C LEU A 174 -8.53 9.49 4.82
N VAL A 175 -7.65 9.25 5.78
CA VAL A 175 -6.79 8.05 5.84
C VAL A 175 -7.66 6.79 5.95
N ASN A 176 -8.67 6.77 6.82
CA ASN A 176 -9.53 5.60 6.99
C ASN A 176 -10.22 5.22 5.66
N LEU A 177 -10.74 6.22 4.93
CA LEU A 177 -11.34 6.00 3.62
C LEU A 177 -10.32 5.55 2.58
N LEU A 178 -9.11 6.14 2.57
CA LEU A 178 -8.02 5.74 1.69
C LEU A 178 -7.68 4.26 1.88
N ILE A 179 -7.46 3.81 3.12
CA ILE A 179 -7.09 2.42 3.41
C ILE A 179 -8.21 1.45 3.02
N TYR A 180 -9.48 1.81 3.25
CA TYR A 180 -10.62 1.02 2.78
C TYR A 180 -10.62 0.86 1.25
N LEU A 181 -10.49 1.97 0.51
CA LEU A 181 -10.47 1.94 -0.95
C LEU A 181 -9.28 1.12 -1.48
N ARG A 182 -8.10 1.31 -0.88
CA ARG A 182 -6.89 0.54 -1.19
C ARG A 182 -7.11 -0.96 -1.01
N ALA A 183 -7.71 -1.37 0.11
CA ALA A 183 -7.99 -2.78 0.40
C ALA A 183 -8.93 -3.40 -0.64
N GLY A 184 -10.02 -2.71 -1.01
CA GLY A 184 -10.96 -3.22 -2.02
C GLY A 184 -10.32 -3.38 -3.40
N TYR A 185 -9.53 -2.39 -3.85
CA TYR A 185 -8.78 -2.51 -5.11
C TYR A 185 -7.71 -3.61 -5.05
N TYR A 186 -7.02 -3.78 -3.91
CA TYR A 186 -6.05 -4.86 -3.70
C TYR A 186 -6.71 -6.25 -3.78
N LEU A 187 -7.84 -6.46 -3.11
CA LEU A 187 -8.55 -7.74 -3.18
C LEU A 187 -9.06 -8.04 -4.58
N ALA A 188 -9.56 -7.02 -5.29
CA ALA A 188 -9.97 -7.14 -6.69
C ALA A 188 -8.80 -7.51 -7.62
N SER A 189 -7.63 -6.90 -7.46
CA SER A 189 -6.46 -7.23 -8.28
C SER A 189 -5.99 -8.68 -8.06
N ASN A 190 -6.15 -9.20 -6.85
CA ASN A 190 -5.84 -10.58 -6.46
C ASN A 190 -7.00 -11.57 -6.72
N LYS A 191 -8.05 -11.16 -7.45
CA LYS A 191 -9.20 -12.01 -7.82
C LYS A 191 -9.99 -12.57 -6.62
N VAL A 192 -9.90 -11.94 -5.46
CA VAL A 192 -10.68 -12.32 -4.26
C VAL A 192 -12.14 -11.84 -4.38
N MET A 193 -12.35 -10.72 -5.08
CA MET A 193 -13.67 -10.14 -5.38
C MET A 193 -13.71 -9.57 -6.81
N ALA A 194 -14.90 -9.25 -7.31
CA ALA A 194 -15.06 -8.56 -8.57
C ALA A 194 -14.42 -7.17 -8.54
N ALA A 195 -13.93 -6.70 -9.68
CA ALA A 195 -13.38 -5.35 -9.79
C ALA A 195 -14.46 -4.30 -9.53
N PRO A 196 -14.13 -3.19 -8.82
CA PRO A 196 -15.02 -2.03 -8.73
C PRO A 196 -15.42 -1.53 -10.12
N ALA A 197 -16.62 -0.97 -10.24
CA ALA A 197 -17.08 -0.39 -11.50
C ALA A 197 -16.14 0.75 -11.95
N ALA A 198 -15.86 0.83 -13.25
CA ALA A 198 -14.96 1.85 -13.81
C ALA A 198 -15.41 3.29 -13.51
N SER A 199 -16.73 3.52 -13.34
CA SER A 199 -17.29 4.81 -12.92
C SER A 199 -16.78 5.27 -11.56
N ILE A 200 -16.40 4.36 -10.67
CA ILE A 200 -15.85 4.70 -9.36
C ILE A 200 -14.45 5.29 -9.51
N THR A 201 -13.59 4.68 -10.34
CA THR A 201 -12.27 5.25 -10.69
C THR A 201 -12.43 6.66 -11.27
N THR A 202 -13.38 6.86 -12.19
CA THR A 202 -13.69 8.18 -12.76
C THR A 202 -14.14 9.19 -11.68
N THR A 203 -14.90 8.74 -10.68
CA THR A 203 -15.36 9.57 -9.56
C THR A 203 -14.21 10.00 -8.64
N LEU A 204 -13.24 9.11 -8.40
CA LEU A 204 -12.10 9.37 -7.52
C LEU A 204 -11.07 10.32 -8.14
N ARG A 205 -10.90 10.30 -9.47
CA ARG A 205 -9.84 11.05 -10.19
C ARG A 205 -9.78 12.54 -9.87
N PRO A 206 -10.89 13.31 -9.94
CA PRO A 206 -10.84 14.74 -9.63
C PRO A 206 -10.45 15.02 -8.17
N ALA A 207 -10.95 14.22 -7.23
CA ALA A 207 -10.64 14.38 -5.80
C ALA A 207 -9.17 14.09 -5.51
N ILE A 208 -8.62 12.99 -6.04
CA ILE A 208 -7.19 12.67 -5.92
C ILE A 208 -6.35 13.78 -6.55
N SER A 209 -6.71 14.25 -7.75
CA SER A 209 -5.97 15.32 -8.42
C SER A 209 -5.97 16.62 -7.60
N GLY A 210 -7.10 16.99 -7.00
CA GLY A 210 -7.21 18.13 -6.09
C GLY A 210 -6.34 17.99 -4.85
N LEU A 211 -6.30 16.79 -4.24
CA LEU A 211 -5.42 16.49 -3.11
C LEU A 211 -3.94 16.63 -3.49
N LEU A 212 -3.51 16.06 -4.62
CA LEU A 212 -2.12 16.14 -5.09
C LEU A 212 -1.68 17.58 -5.37
N ALA A 213 -2.60 18.40 -5.90
CA ALA A 213 -2.36 19.82 -6.14
C ALA A 213 -2.22 20.61 -4.83
N ASN A 214 -2.93 20.23 -3.77
CA ASN A 214 -2.97 20.94 -2.49
C ASN A 214 -1.72 20.64 -1.61
N PRO A 215 -0.90 21.64 -1.25
CA PRO A 215 0.24 21.46 -0.34
C PRO A 215 -0.14 20.89 1.03
N THR A 216 -1.37 21.11 1.50
CA THR A 216 -1.87 20.58 2.78
C THR A 216 -1.81 19.05 2.84
N LEU A 217 -1.91 18.35 1.71
CA LEU A 217 -1.74 16.89 1.65
C LEU A 217 -0.41 16.43 2.27
N PHE A 218 0.63 17.26 2.15
CA PHE A 218 1.98 16.97 2.61
C PHE A 218 2.31 17.52 4.00
N GLN A 219 1.37 18.21 4.67
CA GLN A 219 1.55 18.64 6.05
C GLN A 219 1.51 17.44 7.01
N GLU A 220 2.22 17.57 8.14
CA GLU A 220 2.20 16.54 9.18
C GLU A 220 0.79 16.31 9.71
N ASN A 221 0.34 15.04 9.66
CA ASN A 221 -0.93 14.62 10.21
C ASN A 221 -0.66 13.73 11.42
N LYS A 222 -0.69 14.33 12.62
CA LYS A 222 -0.39 13.60 13.86
C LYS A 222 -1.44 12.54 14.21
N ALA A 223 -2.61 12.58 13.58
CA ALA A 223 -3.70 11.65 13.84
C ALA A 223 -3.55 10.31 13.09
N GLY A 224 -2.59 10.17 12.16
CA GLY A 224 -2.48 8.99 11.33
C GLY A 224 -1.13 8.83 10.61
N PRO A 225 -1.04 7.88 9.67
CA PRO A 225 0.11 7.72 8.80
C PRO A 225 0.15 8.88 7.79
N SER A 226 1.14 8.86 6.90
CA SER A 226 1.24 9.84 5.81
C SER A 226 0.02 9.75 4.88
N THR A 227 -0.92 10.70 5.00
CA THR A 227 -2.05 10.82 4.06
C THR A 227 -1.58 10.95 2.62
N ALA A 228 -0.47 11.66 2.39
CA ALA A 228 0.15 11.78 1.06
C ALA A 228 0.56 10.42 0.51
N ASN A 229 1.23 9.59 1.31
CA ASN A 229 1.63 8.25 0.87
C ASN A 229 0.42 7.37 0.60
N GLU A 230 -0.56 7.36 1.50
CA GLU A 230 -1.81 6.60 1.33
C GLU A 230 -2.56 6.98 0.04
N THR A 231 -2.55 8.27 -0.31
CA THR A 231 -3.11 8.77 -1.57
C THR A 231 -2.37 8.20 -2.78
N MET A 232 -1.03 8.19 -2.75
CA MET A 232 -0.21 7.60 -3.83
C MET A 232 -0.42 6.10 -3.96
N LEU A 233 -0.52 5.39 -2.83
CA LEU A 233 -0.76 3.96 -2.84
C LEU A 233 -2.14 3.61 -3.40
N LEU A 234 -3.17 4.42 -3.12
CA LEU A 234 -4.47 4.27 -3.78
C LEU A 234 -4.37 4.36 -5.30
N ILE A 235 -3.60 5.32 -5.84
CA ILE A 235 -3.36 5.43 -7.29
C ILE A 235 -2.78 4.12 -7.85
N THR A 236 -1.79 3.54 -7.16
CA THR A 236 -1.16 2.29 -7.60
C THR A 236 -2.08 1.08 -7.44
N ASN A 237 -2.93 1.04 -6.40
CA ASN A 237 -3.92 -0.01 -6.23
C ASN A 237 -5.00 0.05 -7.33
N MET A 238 -5.35 1.26 -7.79
CA MET A 238 -6.26 1.49 -8.90
C MET A 238 -5.65 1.14 -10.28
N ASN A 239 -4.32 0.94 -10.36
CA ASN A 239 -3.55 0.84 -11.61
C ASN A 239 -3.79 2.04 -12.55
N ASP A 240 -3.90 3.24 -11.97
CA ASP A 240 -4.33 4.46 -12.66
C ASP A 240 -3.18 5.48 -12.81
N GLU A 241 -1.93 5.03 -12.72
CA GLU A 241 -0.74 5.88 -12.61
C GLU A 241 -0.61 6.89 -13.75
N ALA A 242 -0.96 6.47 -14.97
CA ALA A 242 -0.87 7.30 -16.18
C ALA A 242 -1.62 8.63 -16.06
N ASN A 243 -2.79 8.62 -15.39
CA ASN A 243 -3.61 9.81 -15.20
C ASN A 243 -3.01 10.82 -14.20
N TYR A 244 -2.06 10.38 -13.36
CA TYR A 244 -1.46 11.22 -12.31
C TYR A 244 0.03 11.53 -12.55
N LEU A 245 0.66 10.96 -13.57
CA LEU A 245 2.07 11.23 -13.90
C LEU A 245 2.40 12.73 -13.95
N PRO A 246 1.59 13.62 -14.58
CA PRO A 246 1.86 15.05 -14.54
C PRO A 246 1.85 15.64 -13.12
N ALA A 247 0.89 15.23 -12.27
CA ALA A 247 0.81 15.71 -10.89
C ALA A 247 1.99 15.22 -10.04
N VAL A 248 2.38 13.96 -10.21
CA VAL A 248 3.54 13.36 -9.53
C VAL A 248 4.85 14.03 -9.98
N LYS A 249 5.01 14.35 -11.27
CA LYS A 249 6.13 15.17 -11.78
C LYS A 249 6.16 16.54 -11.12
N ASN A 250 5.01 17.21 -10.99
CA ASN A 250 4.92 18.52 -10.32
C ASN A 250 5.28 18.44 -8.83
N ILE A 251 4.98 17.32 -8.16
CA ILE A 251 5.41 17.07 -6.78
C ILE A 251 6.94 16.93 -6.68
N VAL A 252 7.57 16.22 -7.62
CA VAL A 252 9.04 16.14 -7.69
C VAL A 252 9.65 17.54 -7.84
N GLN A 253 9.11 18.34 -8.75
CA GLN A 253 9.57 19.70 -9.00
C GLN A 253 9.32 20.63 -7.80
N ARG A 254 8.16 20.51 -7.12
CA ARG A 254 7.81 21.30 -5.93
C ARG A 254 8.84 21.19 -4.82
N TYR A 255 9.42 20.01 -4.64
CA TYR A 255 10.42 19.73 -3.60
C TYR A 255 11.86 19.74 -4.13
N THR A 256 12.07 20.21 -5.35
CA THR A 256 13.41 20.47 -5.90
C THR A 256 13.85 21.87 -5.50
N ASN A 257 14.97 21.97 -4.79
CA ASN A 257 15.57 23.26 -4.47
C ASN A 257 15.91 24.03 -5.75
N SER A 258 15.62 25.33 -5.75
CA SER A 258 15.91 26.24 -6.83
C SER A 258 16.42 27.57 -6.29
N ALA A 259 16.88 28.47 -7.16
CA ALA A 259 17.29 29.81 -6.73
C ALA A 259 16.14 30.59 -6.04
N SER A 260 14.89 30.40 -6.50
CA SER A 260 13.71 31.06 -5.92
C SER A 260 13.16 30.34 -4.69
N ASN A 261 13.49 29.06 -4.50
CA ASN A 261 13.11 28.29 -3.32
C ASN A 261 14.26 27.36 -2.89
N PRO A 262 15.30 27.88 -2.23
CA PRO A 262 16.52 27.13 -1.93
C PRO A 262 16.34 26.08 -0.82
N LYS A 263 15.17 26.04 -0.18
CA LYS A 263 14.83 25.12 0.92
C LYS A 263 13.59 24.29 0.63
N ALA A 264 13.19 24.18 -0.65
CA ALA A 264 12.04 23.39 -1.07
C ALA A 264 12.05 21.97 -0.47
N VAL A 265 13.23 21.35 -0.43
CA VAL A 265 13.40 19.97 0.02
C VAL A 265 13.26 19.78 1.54
N ASP A 266 13.36 20.83 2.35
CA ASP A 266 13.31 20.72 3.81
C ASP A 266 11.99 20.11 4.29
N VAL A 267 10.90 20.32 3.54
CA VAL A 267 9.60 19.72 3.82
C VAL A 267 9.67 18.20 3.83
N LEU A 268 10.49 17.57 2.97
CA LEU A 268 10.63 16.11 2.89
C LEU A 268 11.33 15.47 4.09
N LYS A 269 11.85 16.29 5.02
CA LYS A 269 12.38 15.81 6.31
C LYS A 269 11.25 15.39 7.27
N GLY A 270 10.02 15.90 7.05
CA GLY A 270 8.82 15.46 7.76
C GLY A 270 8.38 14.05 7.37
N ASN A 271 7.71 13.35 8.28
CA ASN A 271 7.22 12.00 8.07
C ASN A 271 6.14 11.95 6.98
N THR A 272 5.15 12.86 7.01
CA THR A 272 4.09 12.85 6.00
C THR A 272 4.66 13.14 4.62
N ALA A 273 5.42 14.23 4.48
CA ALA A 273 5.93 14.66 3.19
C ALA A 273 6.99 13.70 2.61
N GLY A 274 7.93 13.23 3.43
CA GLY A 274 8.96 12.28 3.00
C GLY A 274 8.35 10.98 2.48
N ARG A 275 7.39 10.40 3.21
CA ARG A 275 6.67 9.20 2.74
C ARG A 275 5.80 9.49 1.52
N GLY A 276 5.14 10.66 1.48
CA GLY A 276 4.36 11.08 0.31
C GLY A 276 5.21 11.18 -0.95
N PHE A 277 6.44 11.67 -0.83
CA PHE A 277 7.41 11.70 -1.92
C PHE A 277 7.88 10.29 -2.31
N THR A 278 8.13 9.39 -1.36
CA THR A 278 8.38 7.97 -1.67
C THR A 278 7.21 7.38 -2.46
N GLY A 279 5.97 7.63 -2.03
CA GLY A 279 4.77 7.20 -2.76
C GLY A 279 4.72 7.78 -4.18
N ALA A 280 5.12 9.04 -4.38
CA ALA A 280 5.22 9.66 -5.70
C ALA A 280 6.21 8.89 -6.61
N LEU A 281 7.37 8.51 -6.07
CA LEU A 281 8.34 7.65 -6.79
C LEU A 281 7.79 6.25 -7.04
N THR A 282 6.97 5.70 -6.13
CA THR A 282 6.28 4.42 -6.35
C THR A 282 5.28 4.49 -7.50
N VAL A 283 4.59 5.63 -7.70
CA VAL A 283 3.73 5.84 -8.88
C VAL A 283 4.56 5.81 -10.18
N PHE A 284 5.73 6.47 -10.20
CA PHE A 284 6.66 6.35 -11.33
C PHE A 284 7.06 4.89 -11.58
N PHE A 285 7.46 4.19 -10.52
CA PHE A 285 7.87 2.79 -10.58
C PHE A 285 6.81 1.94 -11.28
N TYR A 286 5.55 1.97 -10.82
CA TYR A 286 4.50 1.17 -11.43
C TYR A 286 4.14 1.62 -12.85
N ALA A 287 4.17 2.92 -13.13
CA ALA A 287 3.90 3.45 -14.47
C ALA A 287 4.83 2.88 -15.54
N HIS A 288 6.08 2.53 -15.21
CA HIS A 288 6.99 1.88 -16.15
C HIS A 288 6.52 0.49 -16.61
N TYR A 289 5.71 -0.19 -15.81
CA TYR A 289 5.22 -1.56 -16.06
C TYR A 289 3.76 -1.61 -16.54
N ARG A 290 3.05 -0.47 -16.57
CA ARG A 290 1.69 -0.35 -17.10
C ARG A 290 1.72 0.21 -18.52
N ALA A 291 0.88 -0.33 -19.41
CA ALA A 291 0.91 0.01 -20.84
C ALA A 291 0.75 1.52 -21.10
N GLU A 292 -0.24 2.17 -20.48
CA GLU A 292 -0.50 3.61 -20.63
C GLU A 292 0.62 4.46 -20.03
N GLY A 293 1.08 4.10 -18.82
CA GLY A 293 2.20 4.78 -18.17
C GLY A 293 3.48 4.69 -18.99
N LYS A 294 3.81 3.50 -19.50
CA LYS A 294 4.97 3.23 -20.35
C LYS A 294 4.96 4.11 -21.60
N ALA A 295 3.81 4.26 -22.26
CA ALA A 295 3.68 5.10 -23.45
C ALA A 295 4.01 6.58 -23.16
N LEU A 296 3.53 7.11 -22.04
CA LEU A 296 3.81 8.48 -21.60
C LEU A 296 5.28 8.65 -21.20
N LEU A 297 5.83 7.75 -20.39
CA LEU A 297 7.20 7.84 -19.89
C LEU A 297 8.24 7.66 -21.01
N GLN A 298 7.93 6.85 -22.03
CA GLN A 298 8.80 6.69 -23.19
C GLN A 298 8.87 7.96 -24.05
N SER A 299 7.77 8.70 -24.18
CA SER A 299 7.64 9.82 -25.11
C SER A 299 8.01 11.18 -24.52
N ASP A 300 7.93 11.37 -23.19
CA ASP A 300 8.15 12.66 -22.55
C ASP A 300 9.46 12.67 -21.72
N ALA A 301 10.48 13.35 -22.26
CA ALA A 301 11.79 13.51 -21.60
C ALA A 301 11.76 14.40 -20.35
N SER A 302 10.66 15.12 -20.08
CA SER A 302 10.56 15.96 -18.88
C SER A 302 10.42 15.15 -17.59
N TYR A 303 9.99 13.88 -17.65
CA TYR A 303 9.94 13.00 -16.49
C TYR A 303 11.33 12.64 -15.94
N PRO A 304 12.25 12.04 -16.72
CA PRO A 304 13.60 11.78 -16.22
C PRO A 304 14.35 13.08 -15.90
N GLN A 305 14.09 14.17 -16.63
CA GLN A 305 14.68 15.48 -16.32
C GLN A 305 14.23 16.01 -14.95
N ALA A 306 12.96 15.85 -14.57
CA ALA A 306 12.47 16.30 -13.26
C ALA A 306 13.14 15.53 -12.11
N LEU A 307 13.28 14.21 -12.24
CA LEU A 307 13.96 13.36 -11.24
C LEU A 307 15.46 13.69 -11.15
N TYR A 308 16.12 13.88 -12.29
CA TYR A 308 17.53 14.32 -12.34
C TYR A 308 17.73 15.71 -11.74
N ASN A 309 16.80 16.65 -11.98
CA ASN A 309 16.86 17.98 -11.38
C ASN A 309 16.68 17.93 -9.86
N PHE A 310 15.78 17.07 -9.37
CA PHE A 310 15.61 16.83 -7.93
C PHE A 310 16.93 16.41 -7.30
N PHE A 311 17.64 15.44 -7.90
CA PHE A 311 18.95 15.04 -7.40
C PHE A 311 19.93 16.22 -7.34
N ASN A 312 20.12 16.93 -8.45
CA ASN A 312 21.12 18.00 -8.52
C ASN A 312 20.82 19.18 -7.60
N GLY A 313 19.56 19.58 -7.49
CA GLY A 313 19.13 20.68 -6.63
C GLY A 313 19.26 20.34 -5.14
N ASN A 314 19.05 19.07 -4.78
CA ASN A 314 18.92 18.67 -3.38
C ASN A 314 20.13 17.97 -2.81
N LYS A 315 21.12 17.59 -3.63
CA LYS A 315 22.28 16.79 -3.18
C LYS A 315 22.98 17.40 -1.95
N THR A 316 23.21 18.71 -1.94
CA THR A 316 23.90 19.40 -0.83
C THR A 316 23.09 19.40 0.46
N ALA A 317 21.76 19.35 0.37
CA ALA A 317 20.86 19.41 1.52
C ALA A 317 20.53 18.03 2.10
N LEU A 318 20.65 16.96 1.30
CA LEU A 318 20.23 15.61 1.69
C LEU A 318 21.37 14.59 1.82
N LEU A 319 22.50 14.75 1.14
CA LEU A 319 23.63 13.83 1.26
C LEU A 319 24.16 13.80 2.71
N GLY A 320 24.45 12.59 3.20
CA GLY A 320 24.93 12.38 4.58
C GLY A 320 23.84 12.50 5.66
N THR A 321 22.57 12.70 5.27
CA THR A 321 21.44 12.81 6.22
C THR A 321 20.59 11.54 6.24
N SER A 322 19.71 11.41 7.24
CA SER A 322 18.68 10.36 7.28
C SER A 322 17.72 10.38 6.08
N ASN A 323 17.68 11.47 5.31
CA ASN A 323 16.82 11.66 4.14
C ASN A 323 17.55 11.44 2.81
N GLN A 324 18.82 11.00 2.82
CA GLN A 324 19.59 10.69 1.62
C GLN A 324 18.90 9.67 0.71
N TYR A 325 18.09 8.76 1.28
CA TYR A 325 17.34 7.76 0.50
C TYR A 325 16.47 8.39 -0.60
N GLN A 326 15.98 9.63 -0.42
CA GLN A 326 15.19 10.33 -1.44
C GLN A 326 16.00 10.63 -2.70
N LEU A 327 17.31 10.94 -2.54
CA LEU A 327 18.23 11.11 -3.66
C LEU A 327 18.41 9.77 -4.38
N THR A 328 18.77 8.73 -3.63
CA THR A 328 19.04 7.40 -4.18
C THR A 328 17.83 6.81 -4.90
N ASP A 329 16.63 6.93 -4.34
CA ASP A 329 15.42 6.43 -4.98
C ASP A 329 15.07 7.26 -6.23
N SER A 330 15.25 8.59 -6.20
CA SER A 330 15.02 9.46 -7.37
C SER A 330 16.01 9.18 -8.51
N GLU A 331 17.28 8.91 -8.19
CA GLU A 331 18.29 8.48 -9.16
C GLU A 331 17.94 7.13 -9.78
N ARG A 332 17.53 6.15 -8.97
CA ARG A 332 17.09 4.84 -9.45
C ARG A 332 15.93 4.95 -10.43
N GLU A 333 14.93 5.77 -10.10
CA GLU A 333 13.82 6.02 -11.01
C GLU A 333 14.28 6.77 -12.28
N THR A 334 15.23 7.71 -12.18
CA THR A 334 15.85 8.33 -13.36
C THR A 334 16.50 7.27 -14.27
N PHE A 335 17.24 6.34 -13.69
CA PHE A 335 17.98 5.31 -14.44
C PHE A 335 17.04 4.30 -15.10
N ARG A 336 15.84 4.09 -14.54
CA ARG A 336 14.80 3.22 -15.10
C ARG A 336 14.36 3.66 -16.50
N PHE A 337 14.55 4.93 -16.87
CA PHE A 337 14.29 5.42 -18.24
C PHE A 337 15.33 4.94 -19.27
N LEU A 338 16.46 4.33 -18.86
CA LEU A 338 17.40 3.69 -19.79
C LEU A 338 16.76 2.55 -20.60
N GLN A 339 15.65 1.98 -20.10
CA GLN A 339 14.89 0.95 -20.81
C GLN A 339 14.24 1.47 -22.10
N TYR A 340 14.03 2.80 -22.22
CA TYR A 340 13.40 3.41 -23.37
C TYR A 340 14.46 3.87 -24.38
N SER A 341 14.41 3.33 -25.59
CA SER A 341 15.35 3.66 -26.68
C SER A 341 15.41 5.18 -26.94
N ALA A 342 14.26 5.86 -26.96
CA ALA A 342 14.16 7.29 -27.19
C ALA A 342 14.80 8.15 -26.07
N GLN A 343 14.80 7.67 -24.83
CA GLN A 343 15.32 8.41 -23.67
C GLN A 343 16.78 8.06 -23.35
N LYS A 344 17.27 6.91 -23.84
CA LYS A 344 18.54 6.29 -23.46
C LYS A 344 19.74 7.24 -23.53
N ASN A 345 19.87 8.03 -24.60
CA ASN A 345 21.01 8.94 -24.77
C ASN A 345 20.99 10.11 -23.78
N GLY A 346 19.80 10.68 -23.53
CA GLY A 346 19.63 11.74 -22.52
C GLY A 346 19.93 11.22 -21.12
N VAL A 347 19.34 10.09 -20.75
CA VAL A 347 19.53 9.48 -19.42
C VAL A 347 20.98 9.03 -19.19
N LYS A 348 21.66 8.47 -20.21
CA LYS A 348 23.10 8.17 -20.12
C LYS A 348 23.93 9.40 -19.78
N SER A 349 23.60 10.54 -20.37
CA SER A 349 24.31 11.80 -20.10
C SER A 349 24.06 12.27 -18.67
N MET A 350 22.82 12.17 -18.19
CA MET A 350 22.46 12.44 -16.79
C MET A 350 23.27 11.56 -15.81
N ILE A 351 23.35 10.26 -16.07
CA ILE A 351 24.12 9.32 -15.23
C ILE A 351 25.60 9.70 -15.19
N LYS A 352 26.21 9.97 -16.35
CA LYS A 352 27.61 10.39 -16.43
C LYS A 352 27.87 11.65 -15.61
N ASN A 353 26.95 12.62 -15.68
CA ASN A 353 27.05 13.85 -14.91
C ASN A 353 26.97 13.59 -13.40
N VAL A 354 26.05 12.74 -12.94
CA VAL A 354 25.98 12.31 -11.54
C VAL A 354 27.30 11.69 -11.09
N LEU A 355 27.80 10.69 -11.85
CA LEU A 355 29.03 9.97 -11.51
C LEU A 355 30.24 10.90 -11.47
N ALA A 356 30.33 11.89 -12.36
CA ALA A 356 31.38 12.89 -12.37
C ALA A 356 31.38 13.78 -11.10
N THR A 357 30.30 13.79 -10.32
CA THR A 357 30.25 14.47 -9.01
C THR A 357 30.65 13.59 -7.84
N THR A 358 31.01 12.33 -8.09
CA THR A 358 31.44 11.38 -7.07
C THR A 358 32.93 11.08 -7.19
N SER A 359 33.56 10.66 -6.09
CA SER A 359 34.93 10.12 -6.11
C SER A 359 34.99 8.65 -6.53
N MET A 360 33.87 8.08 -7.00
CA MET A 360 33.83 6.69 -7.45
C MET A 360 34.55 6.56 -8.80
N THR A 361 35.76 6.01 -8.75
CA THR A 361 36.46 5.54 -9.95
C THR A 361 36.07 4.09 -10.17
N GLY A 362 35.02 3.88 -10.98
CA GLY A 362 34.60 2.56 -11.44
C GLY A 362 35.48 2.03 -12.55
#